data_AF-A0A1V4VZE4-F1
#
_entry.id   AF-A0A1V4VZE4-F1
#
_cell.length_a   1.000
_cell.length_b   1.000
_cell.length_c   1.000
_cell.angle_alpha   90.00
_cell.angle_beta   90.00
_cell.angle_gamma   90.00
#
_symmetry.space_group_name_H-M   'P 1'
#
loop_
_entity.id
_entity.type
_entity.pdbx_description
1 polymer ?
#
loop_
_entity_poly.entity_id
_entity_poly.type
_entity_poly.pdbx_seq_one_letter_code
_entity_poly.pdbx_strand_id
1 'polypeptide(L)'
;MFGQLAHRILGAKLASSQLIHEKFSVFWGLPILASDAISSVAYAVDEILWALVPVIGLMSYFCVPDIAGAIIILLLILIISYRQIVDAYPGGGGAYIVAKENLKPIYGLVVGASLSVDYTLTVAVSICAGTAAITSALPNLYPYRVSISVVIIMLMIIGNLRGVRESSRWFSFPTYAFMLAILSLIIAGILKGGASLSAAPPAPTLDVTLGAQAVSVFILLRAFSSGCAALTGVEAIADYARC
;
A
#
# COMPACT_ATOMS: atom_id res chain seq x y z
N MET A 1 33.20 23.20 1.56
CA MET A 1 32.43 23.00 0.31
C MET A 1 31.27 22.01 0.46
N PHE A 2 31.45 20.84 1.09
CA PHE A 2 30.34 19.88 1.31
C PHE A 2 29.14 20.47 2.07
N GLY A 3 29.36 21.30 3.09
CA GLY A 3 28.28 21.91 3.87
C GLY A 3 27.38 22.88 3.09
N GLN A 4 27.93 23.64 2.14
CA GLN A 4 27.16 24.59 1.32
C GLN A 4 26.39 23.87 0.20
N LEU A 5 26.95 22.79 -0.37
CA LEU A 5 26.26 21.93 -1.33
C LEU A 5 25.11 21.18 -0.64
N ALA A 6 25.38 20.63 0.55
CA ALA A 6 24.38 20.00 1.41
C ALA A 6 23.27 21.00 1.78
N HIS A 7 23.59 22.25 2.13
CA HIS A 7 22.55 23.25 2.46
C HIS A 7 21.69 23.66 1.25
N ARG A 8 22.27 23.74 0.04
CA ARG A 8 21.51 23.98 -1.21
C ARG A 8 20.64 22.80 -1.64
N ILE A 9 21.07 21.57 -1.35
CA ILE A 9 20.33 20.35 -1.69
C ILE A 9 19.27 20.05 -0.62
N LEU A 10 19.58 20.22 0.66
CA LEU A 10 18.76 19.84 1.80
C LEU A 10 17.79 20.93 2.27
N GLY A 11 18.02 22.21 1.93
CA GLY A 11 17.20 23.30 2.43
C GLY A 11 17.44 23.61 3.93
N ALA A 12 16.70 24.59 4.45
CA ALA A 12 16.73 24.94 5.87
C ALA A 12 15.98 23.87 6.67
N LYS A 13 16.55 23.44 7.81
CA LYS A 13 15.89 22.49 8.72
C LYS A 13 14.61 23.13 9.27
N LEU A 14 13.45 22.58 8.91
CA LEU A 14 12.19 22.95 9.55
C LEU A 14 12.20 22.46 11.00
N ALA A 15 11.88 23.35 11.94
CA ALA A 15 11.76 23.01 13.35
C ALA A 15 10.50 22.15 13.56
N SER A 16 10.64 20.99 14.22
CA SER A 16 9.53 20.07 14.52
C SER A 16 8.36 20.71 15.28
N SER A 17 8.57 21.89 15.87
CA SER A 17 7.54 22.66 16.58
C SER A 17 6.49 23.34 15.69
N GLN A 18 6.66 23.36 14.36
CA GLN A 18 5.70 23.95 13.42
C GLN A 18 4.76 22.92 12.75
N LEU A 19 5.01 21.61 12.91
CA LEU A 19 4.23 20.54 12.25
C LEU A 19 2.95 20.11 13.01
N ILE A 20 2.72 20.63 14.22
CA ILE A 20 1.74 20.07 15.18
C ILE A 20 0.39 20.84 15.18
N HIS A 21 0.23 21.90 14.38
CA HIS A 21 -0.93 22.81 14.52
C HIS A 21 -1.85 22.98 13.31
N GLU A 22 -1.65 22.27 12.21
CA GLU A 22 -2.65 22.24 11.13
C GLU A 22 -3.49 20.95 11.18
N LYS A 23 -4.70 21.07 11.73
CA LYS A 23 -5.75 20.07 11.50
C LYS A 23 -6.11 20.11 10.03
N PHE A 24 -5.69 19.11 9.26
CA PHE A 24 -6.07 19.00 7.86
C PHE A 24 -7.59 18.85 7.74
N SER A 25 -8.23 19.63 6.86
CA SER A 25 -9.65 19.40 6.55
C SER A 25 -9.80 18.04 5.89
N VAL A 26 -10.92 17.34 6.13
CA VAL A 26 -11.16 15.95 5.68
C VAL A 26 -10.83 15.76 4.19
N PHE A 27 -11.12 16.77 3.35
CA PHE A 27 -10.87 16.73 1.92
C PHE A 27 -9.37 16.70 1.55
N TRP A 28 -8.52 17.43 2.27
CA TRP A 28 -7.07 17.43 2.02
C TRP A 28 -6.32 16.40 2.86
N GLY A 29 -6.86 16.05 4.03
CA GLY A 29 -6.28 15.07 4.95
C GLY A 29 -6.49 13.64 4.48
N LEU A 30 -7.66 13.30 3.93
CA LEU A 30 -7.96 11.93 3.50
C LEU A 30 -6.95 11.38 2.47
N PRO A 31 -6.61 12.10 1.37
CA PRO A 31 -5.68 11.56 0.38
C PRO A 31 -4.26 11.39 0.91
N ILE A 32 -3.85 12.22 1.88
CA ILE A 32 -2.51 12.19 2.45
C ILE A 32 -2.39 11.04 3.44
N LEU A 33 -3.39 10.88 4.31
CA LEU A 33 -3.43 9.82 5.32
C LEU A 33 -3.77 8.46 4.72
N ALA A 34 -4.59 8.42 3.67
CA ALA A 34 -4.96 7.18 2.98
C ALA A 34 -4.03 6.85 1.80
N SER A 35 -3.04 7.70 1.49
CA SER A 35 -2.11 7.47 0.37
C SER A 35 -1.46 6.09 0.43
N ASP A 36 -1.11 5.66 1.63
CA ASP A 36 -0.41 4.40 1.86
C ASP A 36 -1.33 3.18 1.65
N ALA A 37 -2.54 3.25 2.21
CA ALA A 37 -3.58 2.25 1.96
C ALA A 37 -3.99 2.18 0.48
N ILE A 38 -4.07 3.32 -0.21
CA ILE A 38 -4.39 3.40 -1.64
C ILE A 38 -3.25 2.83 -2.49
N SER A 39 -1.99 3.11 -2.14
CA SER A 39 -0.80 2.56 -2.80
C SER A 39 -0.77 1.03 -2.72
N SER A 40 -1.16 0.47 -1.57
CA SER A 40 -1.19 -0.97 -1.32
C SER A 40 -2.09 -1.74 -2.28
N VAL A 41 -3.17 -1.11 -2.76
CA VAL A 41 -4.09 -1.68 -3.76
C VAL A 41 -3.38 -1.95 -5.09
N ALA A 42 -2.36 -1.16 -5.44
CA ALA A 42 -1.69 -1.24 -6.74
C ALA A 42 -0.84 -2.51 -6.92
N TYR A 43 -0.43 -3.17 -5.84
CA TYR A 43 0.39 -4.39 -5.89
C TYR A 43 -0.23 -5.61 -5.21
N ALA A 44 -1.22 -5.44 -4.31
CA ALA A 44 -1.72 -6.57 -3.53
C ALA A 44 -2.41 -7.67 -4.36
N VAL A 45 -3.10 -7.29 -5.44
CA VAL A 45 -3.72 -8.28 -6.35
C VAL A 45 -2.64 -9.08 -7.08
N ASP A 46 -1.55 -8.43 -7.48
CA ASP A 46 -0.41 -9.09 -8.12
C ASP A 46 0.25 -10.09 -7.17
N GLU A 47 0.37 -9.77 -5.88
CA GLU A 47 0.94 -10.69 -4.87
C GLU A 47 0.08 -11.96 -4.69
N ILE A 48 -1.26 -11.83 -4.72
CA ILE A 48 -2.16 -12.99 -4.71
C ILE A 48 -1.90 -13.87 -5.94
N LEU A 49 -1.78 -13.25 -7.12
CA LEU A 49 -1.54 -13.97 -8.37
C LEU A 49 -0.14 -14.59 -8.42
N TRP A 50 0.89 -13.92 -7.94
CA TRP A 50 2.25 -14.45 -7.84
C TRP A 50 2.32 -15.71 -6.98
N ALA A 51 1.50 -15.81 -5.93
CA ALA A 51 1.41 -17.00 -5.11
C ALA A 51 0.66 -18.17 -5.80
N LEU A 52 -0.37 -17.87 -6.62
CA LEU A 52 -1.27 -18.87 -7.20
C LEU A 52 -0.88 -19.34 -8.60
N VAL A 53 -0.51 -18.41 -9.50
CA VAL A 53 -0.21 -18.68 -10.91
C VAL A 53 0.82 -19.80 -11.11
N PRO A 54 1.92 -19.89 -10.32
CA PRO A 54 2.89 -20.97 -10.47
C PRO A 54 2.34 -22.38 -10.18
N VAL A 55 1.25 -22.48 -9.42
CA VAL A 55 0.67 -23.75 -8.98
C VAL A 55 -0.56 -24.14 -9.79
N ILE A 56 -1.48 -23.19 -9.99
CA ILE A 56 -2.79 -23.44 -10.62
C ILE A 56 -2.97 -22.72 -11.95
N GLY A 57 -1.95 -22.03 -12.44
CA GLY A 57 -1.97 -21.34 -13.73
C GLY A 57 -3.13 -20.36 -13.82
N LEU A 58 -3.85 -20.40 -14.94
CA LEU A 58 -4.97 -19.50 -15.23
C LEU A 58 -6.19 -19.71 -14.30
N MET A 59 -6.27 -20.82 -13.55
CA MET A 59 -7.33 -21.01 -12.56
C MET A 59 -7.19 -20.04 -11.36
N SER A 60 -6.02 -19.42 -11.18
CA SER A 60 -5.80 -18.41 -10.14
C SER A 60 -6.81 -17.27 -10.21
N TYR A 61 -7.19 -16.84 -11.41
CA TYR A 61 -8.11 -15.71 -11.63
C TYR A 61 -9.51 -15.98 -11.08
N PHE A 62 -9.95 -17.25 -11.01
CA PHE A 62 -11.23 -17.61 -10.40
C PHE A 62 -11.17 -17.62 -8.87
N CYS A 63 -10.00 -17.85 -8.27
CA CYS A 63 -9.83 -17.86 -6.81
C CYS A 63 -9.61 -16.45 -6.22
N VAL A 64 -9.16 -15.48 -7.02
CA VAL A 64 -8.88 -14.11 -6.54
C VAL A 64 -10.09 -13.45 -5.86
N PRO A 65 -11.32 -13.50 -6.41
CA PRO A 65 -12.48 -12.90 -5.77
C PRO A 65 -12.78 -13.45 -4.36
N ASP A 66 -12.64 -14.76 -4.17
CA ASP A 66 -12.88 -15.39 -2.86
C ASP A 66 -11.85 -14.96 -1.82
N ILE A 67 -10.58 -14.91 -2.21
CA ILE A 67 -9.48 -14.44 -1.35
C ILE A 67 -9.66 -12.95 -1.03
N ALA A 68 -10.00 -12.15 -2.04
CA ALA A 68 -10.28 -10.72 -1.86
C ALA A 68 -11.46 -10.51 -0.90
N GLY A 69 -12.51 -11.34 -0.99
CA GLY A 69 -13.64 -11.33 -0.05
C GLY A 69 -13.19 -11.59 1.39
N ALA A 70 -12.33 -12.58 1.61
CA ALA A 70 -11.77 -12.84 2.93
C ALA A 70 -10.91 -11.66 3.46
N ILE A 71 -10.11 -11.02 2.60
CA ILE A 71 -9.30 -9.83 2.96
C ILE A 71 -10.21 -8.66 3.30
N ILE A 72 -11.31 -8.44 2.57
CA ILE A 72 -12.30 -7.40 2.87
C ILE A 72 -12.95 -7.64 4.24
N ILE A 73 -13.30 -8.90 4.57
CA ILE A 73 -13.84 -9.23 5.89
C ILE A 73 -12.80 -8.89 6.98
N LEU A 74 -11.54 -9.24 6.76
CA LEU A 74 -10.46 -8.90 7.69
C LEU A 74 -10.30 -7.37 7.84
N LEU A 75 -10.38 -6.62 6.73
CA LEU A 75 -10.35 -5.16 6.73
C LEU A 75 -11.49 -4.58 7.59
N LEU A 76 -12.71 -5.10 7.46
CA LEU A 76 -13.85 -4.64 8.25
C LEU A 76 -13.63 -4.87 9.75
N ILE A 77 -13.08 -6.03 10.12
CA ILE A 77 -12.71 -6.34 11.51
C ILE A 77 -11.68 -5.34 12.03
N LEU A 78 -10.63 -5.06 11.23
CA LEU A 78 -9.59 -4.08 11.58
C LEU A 78 -10.16 -2.67 11.75
N ILE A 79 -11.04 -2.24 10.84
CA ILE A 79 -11.70 -0.93 10.94
C ILE A 79 -12.48 -0.80 12.24
N ILE A 80 -13.26 -1.83 12.62
CA ILE A 80 -14.01 -1.82 13.88
C ILE A 80 -13.05 -1.74 15.08
N SER A 81 -11.97 -2.53 15.06
CA SER A 81 -10.97 -2.56 16.12
C SER A 81 -10.25 -1.21 16.27
N TYR A 82 -9.79 -0.61 15.16
CA TYR A 82 -9.11 0.68 15.18
C TYR A 82 -10.03 1.82 15.63
N ARG A 83 -11.32 1.78 15.26
CA ARG A 83 -12.29 2.77 15.77
C ARG A 83 -12.38 2.74 17.30
N GLN A 84 -12.40 1.55 17.91
CA GLN A 84 -12.42 1.42 19.36
C GLN A 84 -11.15 2.01 20.00
N ILE A 85 -9.99 1.78 19.38
CA ILE A 85 -8.71 2.34 19.85
C ILE A 85 -8.72 3.86 19.76
N VAL A 86 -9.13 4.43 18.63
CA VAL A 86 -9.17 5.89 18.41
C VAL A 86 -10.12 6.58 19.39
N ASP A 87 -11.24 5.94 19.74
CA ASP A 87 -12.19 6.48 20.72
C ASP A 87 -11.65 6.38 22.16
N ALA A 88 -10.93 5.31 22.50
CA ALA A 88 -10.32 5.13 23.82
C ALA A 88 -9.05 5.98 24.04
N TYR A 89 -8.33 6.31 22.96
CA TYR A 89 -7.07 7.06 22.99
C TYR A 89 -7.17 8.41 22.26
N PRO A 90 -7.90 9.40 22.82
CA PRO A 90 -8.15 10.67 22.16
C PRO A 90 -6.90 11.55 21.96
N GLY A 91 -5.83 11.32 22.73
CA GLY A 91 -4.56 12.03 22.63
C GLY A 91 -3.63 11.53 21.51
N GLY A 92 -4.07 10.55 20.72
CA GLY A 92 -3.22 9.86 19.75
C GLY A 92 -2.23 8.90 20.45
N GLY A 93 -1.40 8.23 19.66
CA GLY A 93 -0.37 7.33 20.21
C GLY A 93 -0.16 6.01 19.48
N GLY A 94 -1.09 5.67 18.60
CA GLY A 94 -0.97 4.49 17.76
C GLY A 94 -0.83 3.18 18.53
N ALA A 95 -0.48 2.12 17.80
CA ALA A 95 -0.30 0.79 18.39
C ALA A 95 0.78 0.77 19.50
N TYR A 96 1.77 1.67 19.44
CA TYR A 96 2.86 1.75 20.41
C TYR A 96 2.39 2.18 21.81
N ILE A 97 1.65 3.29 21.92
CA ILE A 97 1.17 3.79 23.22
C ILE A 97 0.19 2.78 23.83
N VAL A 98 -0.73 2.24 23.02
CA VAL A 98 -1.70 1.24 23.47
C VAL A 98 -1.01 0.00 24.04
N ALA A 99 0.01 -0.53 23.35
CA ALA A 99 0.74 -1.70 23.83
C ALA A 99 1.57 -1.40 25.08
N LYS A 100 2.18 -0.21 25.16
CA LYS A 100 3.00 0.19 26.31
C LYS A 100 2.18 0.35 27.58
N GLU A 101 0.98 0.94 27.49
CA GLU A 101 0.13 1.25 28.64
C GLU A 101 -0.70 0.04 29.12
N ASN A 102 -1.19 -0.82 28.21
CA ASN A 102 -2.07 -1.93 28.59
C ASN A 102 -1.33 -3.24 28.88
N LEU A 103 -0.11 -3.42 28.37
CA LEU A 103 0.66 -4.65 28.54
C LEU A 103 1.88 -4.39 29.42
N LYS A 104 3.05 -4.38 28.80
CA LYS A 104 4.34 -4.11 29.44
C LYS A 104 5.19 -3.32 28.46
N PRO A 105 6.17 -2.53 28.96
CA PRO A 105 7.05 -1.73 28.09
C PRO A 105 7.76 -2.53 27.00
N ILE A 106 8.05 -3.82 27.23
CA ILE A 106 8.67 -4.70 26.24
C ILE A 106 7.80 -4.90 24.99
N TYR A 107 6.46 -4.96 25.13
CA TYR A 107 5.56 -5.09 23.99
C TYR A 107 5.46 -3.79 23.21
N GLY A 108 5.52 -2.64 23.88
CA GLY A 108 5.70 -1.34 23.21
C GLY A 108 6.98 -1.31 22.38
N LEU A 109 8.11 -1.79 22.90
CA LEU A 109 9.37 -1.87 22.14
C LEU A 109 9.24 -2.77 20.90
N VAL A 110 8.59 -3.93 21.02
CA VAL A 110 8.33 -4.81 19.88
C VAL A 110 7.49 -4.10 18.83
N VAL A 111 6.41 -3.41 19.22
CA VAL A 111 5.58 -2.64 18.29
C VAL A 111 6.38 -1.54 17.61
N GLY A 112 7.20 -0.78 18.34
CA GLY A 112 8.04 0.27 17.77
C GLY A 112 9.09 -0.27 16.78
N ALA A 113 9.68 -1.42 17.09
CA ALA A 113 10.61 -2.10 16.19
C ALA A 113 9.91 -2.59 14.92
N SER A 114 8.73 -3.22 15.06
CA SER A 114 7.93 -3.67 13.93
C SER A 114 7.49 -2.52 13.03
N LEU A 115 7.00 -1.41 13.59
CA LEU A 115 6.61 -0.21 12.82
C LEU A 115 7.79 0.41 12.07
N SER A 116 9.00 0.38 12.65
CA SER A 116 10.20 0.89 11.98
C SER A 116 10.58 0.05 10.75
N VAL A 117 10.43 -1.28 10.85
CA VAL A 117 10.64 -2.19 9.72
C VAL A 117 9.54 -2.01 8.68
N ASP A 118 8.29 -1.92 9.13
CA ASP A 118 7.12 -1.72 8.29
C ASP A 118 7.27 -0.48 7.42
N TYR A 119 7.51 0.71 8.01
CA TYR A 119 7.71 1.93 7.23
C TYR A 119 8.91 1.88 6.28
N THR A 120 9.95 1.12 6.61
CA THR A 120 11.09 0.93 5.70
C THR A 120 10.71 0.06 4.51
N LEU A 121 10.00 -1.04 4.75
CA LEU A 121 9.54 -1.96 3.72
C LEU A 121 8.46 -1.33 2.84
N THR A 122 7.53 -0.57 3.40
CA THR A 122 6.46 0.12 2.66
C THR A 122 7.03 1.06 1.61
N VAL A 123 8.07 1.84 1.95
CA VAL A 123 8.77 2.69 0.98
C VAL A 123 9.45 1.86 -0.11
N ALA A 124 10.14 0.78 0.29
CA ALA A 124 10.87 -0.08 -0.65
C ALA A 124 9.91 -0.78 -1.63
N VAL A 125 8.84 -1.41 -1.12
CA VAL A 125 7.83 -2.13 -1.91
C VAL A 125 7.09 -1.17 -2.84
N SER A 126 6.65 -0.01 -2.33
CA SER A 126 5.94 0.99 -3.15
C SER A 126 6.79 1.48 -4.32
N ILE A 127 8.09 1.71 -4.12
CA ILE A 127 8.98 2.18 -5.20
C ILE A 127 9.29 1.05 -6.18
N CYS A 128 9.45 -0.18 -5.71
CA CYS A 128 9.58 -1.36 -6.58
C CYS A 128 8.33 -1.55 -7.45
N ALA A 129 7.14 -1.49 -6.86
CA ALA A 129 5.86 -1.58 -7.57
C ALA A 129 5.70 -0.42 -8.58
N GLY A 130 6.00 0.81 -8.19
CA GLY A 130 5.97 1.97 -9.08
C GLY A 130 6.96 1.84 -10.24
N THR A 131 8.16 1.32 -9.99
CA THR A 131 9.17 1.07 -11.03
C THR A 131 8.72 -0.06 -11.97
N ALA A 132 8.08 -1.11 -11.44
CA ALA A 132 7.47 -2.17 -12.25
C ALA A 132 6.39 -1.61 -13.18
N ALA A 133 5.52 -0.70 -12.69
CA ALA A 133 4.53 -0.03 -13.53
C ALA A 133 5.17 0.82 -14.65
N ILE A 134 6.22 1.59 -14.34
CA ILE A 134 6.96 2.39 -15.33
C ILE A 134 7.59 1.50 -16.41
N THR A 135 8.26 0.42 -16.00
CA THR A 135 8.94 -0.50 -16.92
C THR A 135 7.95 -1.36 -17.72
N SER A 136 6.74 -1.57 -17.20
CA SER A 136 5.63 -2.18 -17.96
C SER A 136 5.15 -1.26 -19.09
N ALA A 137 5.03 0.05 -18.83
CA ALA A 137 4.68 1.03 -19.87
C ALA A 137 5.80 1.29 -20.88
N LEU A 138 7.07 1.20 -20.44
CA LEU A 138 8.27 1.44 -21.25
C LEU A 138 9.26 0.27 -21.10
N PRO A 139 9.09 -0.84 -21.85
CA PRO A 139 9.88 -2.07 -21.68
C PRO A 139 11.39 -1.89 -21.85
N ASN A 140 11.82 -0.92 -22.66
CA ASN A 140 13.23 -0.59 -22.87
C ASN A 140 13.95 -0.16 -21.58
N LEU A 141 13.21 0.28 -20.56
CA LEU A 141 13.76 0.69 -19.26
C LEU A 141 13.96 -0.47 -18.28
N TYR A 142 13.48 -1.68 -18.58
CA TYR A 142 13.56 -2.84 -17.68
C TYR A 142 14.97 -3.15 -17.17
N PRO A 143 16.04 -3.10 -18.00
CA PRO A 143 17.41 -3.32 -17.52
C PRO A 143 17.86 -2.33 -16.44
N TYR A 144 17.28 -1.12 -16.44
CA TYR A 144 17.64 -0.03 -15.53
C TYR A 144 16.73 0.07 -14.30
N ARG A 145 15.84 -0.89 -14.07
CA ARG A 145 14.86 -0.87 -12.96
C ARG A 145 15.48 -0.54 -11.60
N VAL A 146 16.61 -1.14 -11.25
CA VAL A 146 17.27 -0.89 -9.96
C VAL A 146 17.75 0.56 -9.87
N SER A 147 18.38 1.07 -10.93
CA SER A 147 18.85 2.45 -10.99
C SER A 147 17.69 3.45 -10.91
N ILE A 148 16.57 3.17 -11.59
CA ILE A 148 15.36 3.99 -11.54
C ILE A 148 14.80 4.03 -10.11
N SER A 149 14.67 2.86 -9.45
CA SER A 149 14.19 2.80 -8.06
C SER A 149 15.08 3.60 -7.11
N VAL A 150 16.41 3.46 -7.21
CA VAL A 150 17.36 4.22 -6.36
C VAL A 150 17.27 5.72 -6.62
N VAL A 151 17.12 6.14 -7.88
CA VAL A 151 16.92 7.56 -8.23
C VAL A 151 15.62 8.10 -7.64
N ILE A 152 14.51 7.34 -7.72
CA ILE A 152 13.23 7.73 -7.12
C ILE A 152 13.36 7.87 -5.60
N ILE A 153 14.01 6.90 -4.92
CA ILE A 153 14.29 6.99 -3.47
C ILE A 153 15.07 8.27 -3.17
N MET A 154 16.13 8.55 -3.93
CA MET A 154 16.96 9.74 -3.71
C MET A 154 16.17 11.04 -3.91
N LEU A 155 15.29 11.10 -4.91
CA LEU A 155 14.39 12.23 -5.13
C LEU A 155 13.40 12.40 -3.97
N MET A 156 12.83 11.30 -3.46
CA MET A 156 11.96 11.34 -2.28
C MET A 156 12.72 11.82 -1.03
N ILE A 157 13.95 11.36 -0.82
CA ILE A 157 14.82 11.83 0.29
C ILE A 157 15.03 13.33 0.16
N ILE A 158 15.42 13.83 -1.02
CA ILE A 158 15.64 15.26 -1.26
C ILE A 158 14.35 16.05 -1.04
N GLY A 159 13.21 15.57 -1.56
CA GLY A 159 11.91 16.21 -1.39
C GLY A 159 11.46 16.30 0.07
N ASN A 160 11.64 15.21 0.83
CA ASN A 160 11.33 15.15 2.26
C ASN A 160 12.24 16.07 3.08
N LEU A 161 13.54 16.12 2.76
CA LEU A 161 14.50 16.97 3.46
C LEU A 161 14.28 18.45 3.17
N ARG A 162 13.86 18.81 1.94
CA ARG A 162 13.52 20.18 1.54
C ARG A 162 12.22 20.73 2.12
N GLY A 163 11.44 19.91 2.85
CA GLY A 163 10.17 20.35 3.41
C GLY A 163 9.04 20.47 2.38
N VAL A 164 9.14 19.82 1.21
CA VAL A 164 8.07 19.80 0.19
C VAL A 164 6.76 19.21 0.74
N ARG A 165 6.82 18.52 1.89
CA ARG A 165 5.69 17.99 2.65
C ARG A 165 4.68 19.07 3.10
N GLU A 166 5.05 20.35 3.14
CA GLU A 166 4.11 21.45 3.46
C GLU A 166 3.08 21.73 2.35
N SER A 167 3.28 21.21 1.13
CA SER A 167 2.32 21.38 0.05
C SER A 167 1.38 20.18 -0.06
N SER A 168 0.55 20.00 0.98
CA SER A 168 -0.55 19.01 1.05
C SER A 168 -1.36 18.94 -0.26
N ARG A 169 -1.62 20.09 -0.90
CA ARG A 169 -2.33 20.18 -2.18
C ARG A 169 -1.64 19.47 -3.34
N TRP A 170 -0.31 19.50 -3.43
CA TRP A 170 0.42 18.87 -4.53
C TRP A 170 0.44 17.34 -4.40
N PHE A 171 0.40 16.82 -3.18
CA PHE A 171 0.33 15.38 -2.92
C PHE A 171 -1.08 14.80 -3.06
N SER A 172 -2.14 15.58 -2.80
CA SER A 172 -3.51 15.09 -2.97
C SER A 172 -3.93 14.89 -4.43
N PHE A 173 -3.37 15.67 -5.38
CA PHE A 173 -3.76 15.59 -6.79
C PHE A 173 -3.47 14.23 -7.43
N PRO A 174 -2.25 13.64 -7.34
CA PRO A 174 -1.97 12.31 -7.87
C PRO A 174 -2.89 11.23 -7.27
N THR A 175 -3.20 11.30 -5.98
CA THR A 175 -4.06 10.32 -5.30
C THR A 175 -5.49 10.35 -5.84
N TYR A 176 -6.06 11.54 -6.06
CA TYR A 176 -7.38 11.66 -6.68
C TYR A 176 -7.38 11.24 -8.15
N ALA A 177 -6.33 11.57 -8.90
CA ALA A 177 -6.17 11.12 -10.27
C ALA A 177 -6.11 9.58 -10.36
N PHE A 178 -5.37 8.94 -9.44
CA PHE A 178 -5.31 7.48 -9.33
C PHE A 178 -6.67 6.86 -9.01
N MET A 179 -7.40 7.40 -8.01
CA MET A 179 -8.75 6.93 -7.69
C MET A 179 -9.70 7.03 -8.89
N LEU A 180 -9.69 8.15 -9.61
CA LEU A 180 -10.50 8.31 -10.82
C LEU A 180 -10.09 7.35 -11.94
N ALA A 181 -8.79 7.13 -12.13
CA ALA A 181 -8.26 6.18 -13.11
C ALA A 181 -8.73 4.74 -12.80
N ILE A 182 -8.62 4.30 -11.54
CA ILE A 182 -9.10 2.96 -11.14
C ILE A 182 -10.62 2.85 -11.28
N LEU A 183 -11.39 3.85 -10.86
CA LEU A 183 -12.86 3.82 -11.01
C LEU A 183 -13.28 3.76 -12.48
N SER A 184 -12.66 4.58 -13.33
CA SER A 184 -12.93 4.54 -14.78
C SER A 184 -12.53 3.21 -15.41
N LEU A 185 -11.43 2.59 -14.98
CA LEU A 185 -11.02 1.25 -15.42
C LEU A 185 -12.06 0.19 -15.03
N ILE A 186 -12.57 0.23 -13.79
CA ILE A 186 -13.60 -0.68 -13.30
C ILE A 186 -14.89 -0.50 -14.12
N ILE A 187 -15.36 0.73 -14.30
CA ILE A 187 -16.56 1.04 -15.07
C ILE A 187 -16.42 0.57 -16.51
N ALA A 188 -15.29 0.89 -17.17
CA ALA A 188 -15.01 0.42 -18.53
C ALA A 188 -14.95 -1.12 -18.61
N GLY A 189 -14.38 -1.78 -17.60
CA GLY A 189 -14.34 -3.23 -17.46
C GLY A 189 -15.74 -3.84 -17.34
N ILE A 190 -16.63 -3.25 -16.53
CA ILE A 190 -18.02 -3.71 -16.37
C ILE A 190 -18.81 -3.50 -17.67
N LEU A 191 -18.68 -2.33 -18.31
CA LEU A 191 -19.38 -2.03 -19.57
C LEU A 191 -18.92 -2.95 -20.70
N LYS A 192 -17.61 -3.21 -20.80
CA LYS A 192 -17.03 -4.14 -21.78
C LYS A 192 -17.39 -5.59 -21.46
N GLY A 193 -17.34 -5.99 -20.18
CA GLY A 193 -17.75 -7.31 -19.72
C GLY A 193 -19.22 -7.59 -19.99
N GLY A 194 -20.11 -6.63 -19.70
CA GLY A 194 -21.54 -6.72 -20.00
C GLY A 194 -21.87 -6.78 -21.50
N ALA A 195 -21.03 -6.19 -22.36
CA ALA A 195 -21.17 -6.22 -23.82
C ALA A 195 -20.44 -7.38 -24.51
N SER A 196 -19.55 -8.10 -23.82
CA SER A 196 -18.62 -9.07 -24.41
C SER A 196 -18.43 -10.34 -23.57
N LEU A 197 -19.48 -10.78 -22.85
CA LEU A 197 -19.50 -12.13 -22.26
C LEU A 197 -19.37 -13.26 -23.32
N SER A 198 -19.45 -12.93 -24.61
CA SER A 198 -19.23 -13.86 -25.73
C SER A 198 -17.75 -14.03 -26.13
N ALA A 199 -16.84 -13.23 -25.57
CA ALA A 199 -15.40 -13.34 -25.82
C ALA A 199 -14.62 -13.42 -24.50
N ALA A 200 -15.14 -14.20 -23.54
CA ALA A 200 -14.27 -14.73 -22.51
C ALA A 200 -13.07 -15.39 -23.22
N PRO A 201 -11.82 -15.05 -22.89
CA PRO A 201 -10.68 -15.82 -23.40
C PRO A 201 -11.00 -17.30 -23.17
N PRO A 202 -10.77 -18.17 -24.17
CA PRO A 202 -11.18 -19.57 -24.08
C PRO A 202 -10.77 -20.09 -22.72
N ALA A 203 -11.76 -20.63 -21.97
CA ALA A 203 -11.49 -21.27 -20.71
C ALA A 203 -10.25 -22.14 -20.92
N PRO A 204 -9.20 -22.00 -20.09
CA PRO A 204 -7.95 -22.72 -20.28
C PRO A 204 -8.31 -24.18 -20.52
N THR A 205 -7.95 -24.71 -21.69
CA THR A 205 -8.24 -26.11 -22.01
C THR A 205 -7.70 -26.96 -20.88
N LEU A 206 -8.56 -27.80 -20.31
CA LEU A 206 -8.33 -28.69 -19.16
C LEU A 206 -7.35 -29.82 -19.51
N ASP A 207 -6.22 -29.50 -20.14
CA ASP A 207 -5.11 -30.43 -20.39
C ASP A 207 -3.96 -30.19 -19.41
N VAL A 208 -4.23 -29.54 -18.28
CA VAL A 208 -3.38 -29.71 -17.10
C VAL A 208 -3.84 -31.02 -16.47
N THR A 209 -3.12 -32.10 -16.75
CA THR A 209 -3.17 -33.34 -15.96
C THR A 209 -3.23 -32.93 -14.50
N LEU A 210 -4.39 -33.18 -13.90
CA LEU A 210 -4.72 -32.79 -12.54
C LEU A 210 -3.64 -33.33 -11.58
N GLY A 211 -2.66 -32.49 -11.27
CA GLY A 211 -2.12 -32.38 -9.93
C GLY A 211 -3.13 -31.75 -8.96
N ALA A 212 -4.41 -31.66 -9.35
CA ALA A 212 -5.50 -31.07 -8.58
C ALA A 212 -5.94 -31.88 -7.36
N GLN A 213 -5.09 -32.79 -6.88
CA GLN A 213 -5.23 -33.33 -5.53
C GLN A 213 -4.64 -32.42 -4.46
N ALA A 214 -4.01 -31.28 -4.78
CA ALA A 214 -3.67 -30.32 -3.73
C ALA A 214 -3.45 -28.90 -4.26
N VAL A 215 -4.53 -28.15 -4.54
CA VAL A 215 -4.54 -26.80 -3.95
C VAL A 215 -4.63 -27.04 -2.46
N SER A 216 -3.48 -27.29 -1.84
CA SER A 216 -3.44 -27.48 -0.40
C SER A 216 -4.00 -26.21 0.21
N VAL A 217 -4.76 -26.35 1.30
CA VAL A 217 -5.21 -25.20 2.11
C VAL A 217 -4.04 -24.24 2.38
N PHE A 218 -2.83 -24.78 2.49
CA PHE A 218 -1.58 -24.02 2.58
C PHE A 218 -1.34 -23.03 1.42
N ILE A 219 -1.58 -23.40 0.15
CA ILE A 219 -1.40 -22.48 -0.99
C ILE A 219 -2.43 -21.36 -0.95
N LEU A 220 -3.68 -21.69 -0.61
CA LEU A 220 -4.74 -20.69 -0.47
C LEU A 220 -4.42 -19.72 0.68
N LEU A 221 -3.96 -20.24 1.82
CA LEU A 221 -3.52 -19.44 2.97
C LEU A 221 -2.28 -18.60 2.64
N ARG A 222 -1.36 -19.11 1.82
CA ARG A 222 -0.20 -18.35 1.34
C ARG A 222 -0.63 -17.18 0.44
N ALA A 223 -1.55 -17.43 -0.48
CA ALA A 223 -2.09 -16.39 -1.35
C ALA A 223 -2.87 -15.33 -0.55
N PHE A 224 -3.69 -15.76 0.40
CA PHE A 224 -4.36 -14.87 1.36
C PHE A 224 -3.35 -14.04 2.17
N SER A 225 -2.34 -14.68 2.75
CA SER A 225 -1.30 -13.99 3.53
C SER A 225 -0.51 -12.98 2.70
N SER A 226 -0.28 -13.25 1.41
CA SER A 226 0.41 -12.33 0.50
C SER A 226 -0.51 -11.16 0.14
N GLY A 227 -1.80 -11.44 -0.11
CA GLY A 227 -2.82 -10.43 -0.38
C GLY A 227 -3.16 -9.53 0.81
N CYS A 228 -2.90 -9.96 2.05
CA CYS A 228 -3.03 -9.11 3.24
C CYS A 228 -2.13 -7.86 3.19
N ALA A 229 -1.14 -7.80 2.28
CA ALA A 229 -0.42 -6.57 1.99
C ALA A 229 -1.32 -5.44 1.47
N ALA A 230 -2.56 -5.72 1.05
CA ALA A 230 -3.58 -4.68 0.77
C ALA A 230 -4.02 -3.90 2.01
N LEU A 231 -3.81 -4.46 3.21
CA LEU A 231 -4.31 -3.94 4.47
C LEU A 231 -3.30 -3.01 5.17
N THR A 232 -2.07 -2.94 4.65
CA THR A 232 -1.04 -2.01 5.14
C THR A 232 -1.46 -0.57 4.84
N GLY A 233 -1.10 0.36 5.72
CA GLY A 233 -1.45 1.77 5.66
C GLY A 233 -2.76 2.13 6.38
N VAL A 234 -3.54 1.16 6.85
CA VAL A 234 -4.74 1.43 7.68
C VAL A 234 -4.33 1.86 9.09
N GLU A 235 -3.22 1.31 9.58
CA GLU A 235 -2.57 1.68 10.84
C GLU A 235 -2.09 3.13 10.83
N ALA A 236 -1.61 3.65 9.69
CA ALA A 236 -1.22 5.05 9.57
C ALA A 236 -2.42 5.98 9.89
N ILE A 237 -3.61 5.66 9.38
CA ILE A 237 -4.83 6.43 9.68
C ILE A 237 -5.12 6.41 11.18
N ALA A 238 -4.98 5.25 11.83
CA ALA A 238 -5.21 5.11 13.27
C ALA A 238 -4.17 5.88 14.11
N ASP A 239 -2.91 5.87 13.70
CA ASP A 239 -1.81 6.56 14.38
C ASP A 239 -1.95 8.10 14.29
N TYR A 240 -2.48 8.60 13.17
CA TYR A 240 -2.70 10.03 12.92
C TYR A 240 -4.10 10.55 13.28
N ALA A 241 -5.04 9.68 13.67
CA ALA A 241 -6.47 10.00 13.74
C ALA A 241 -6.87 11.18 14.65
N ARG A 242 -5.99 11.65 15.56
CA ARG A 242 -6.30 12.75 16.50
C ARG A 242 -5.11 13.66 16.88
N CYS A 243 -4.06 13.73 16.06
CA CYS A 243 -3.05 14.79 16.18
C CYS A 243 -3.48 16.05 15.42
#